data_AF-A0A9R1N4D4-F1
#
_entry.id   AF-A0A9R1N4D4-F1
#
_cell.length_a   1.000
_cell.length_b   1.000
_cell.length_c   1.000
_cell.angle_alpha   90.00
_cell.angle_beta   90.00
_cell.angle_gamma   90.00
#
_symmetry.space_group_name_H-M   'P 1'
#
loop_
_entity.id
_entity.type
_entity.pdbx_description
1 polymer ?
#
loop_
_entity_poly.entity_id
_entity_poly.type
_entity_poly.pdbx_seq_one_letter_code
_entity_poly.pdbx_strand_id
1 'polypeptide(L)'
;MEGGGEGAAPAPAAATAAEVKNPRCFMDITIGGEMEGRIVIELYASVVPRTAENFRALCTGEKGVGASGKPLHYKGSYFHRIIKGFMVQGGDFTAGDGTGGESIYGSKFEDENFILKHERKGILSMANSGPNTNGSQFFITTTRTPHLDGKHVVFARVIKGMGVVRSCEHIPVGEADRPTVDAVIAECGELPEGADDGVVNFFKDGDMYPDWPNDLDEKPTEVSWWMEAVESAKAFGNDNFKKQHYKTALRKYRKALRYLDVCWEKEEIDEEKSSALRKTKSIILTNSSACKMKLGDLKGALLDADFALRETEGNAKAFFRQGQAHIALNDIDAAVESFQHALDLEPNDGAIKRELAAAKKKISNRRDKERKAYARMFQP
;
A
#
# COMPACT_ATOMS: atom_id res chain seq x y z
N MET A 1 84.31 -18.13 2.22
CA MET A 1 83.75 -17.04 1.39
C MET A 1 82.25 -17.10 1.58
N GLU A 2 81.79 -16.35 2.58
CA GLU A 2 80.38 -16.05 2.82
C GLU A 2 79.95 -14.99 1.82
N GLY A 3 78.76 -15.15 1.26
CA GLY A 3 78.10 -14.16 0.40
C GLY A 3 76.61 -14.36 0.52
N GLY A 4 76.02 -13.67 1.49
CA GLY A 4 74.60 -13.71 1.82
C GLY A 4 73.73 -13.13 0.72
N GLY A 5 72.65 -13.83 0.39
CA GLY A 5 71.53 -13.27 -0.34
C GLY A 5 70.55 -12.66 0.66
N GLU A 6 70.44 -11.33 0.64
CA GLU A 6 69.39 -10.60 1.34
C GLU A 6 68.03 -10.97 0.75
N GLY A 7 67.26 -11.75 1.51
CA GLY A 7 65.83 -11.92 1.25
C GLY A 7 65.10 -10.63 1.61
N ALA A 8 64.65 -9.89 0.60
CA ALA A 8 63.75 -8.76 0.80
C ALA A 8 62.47 -9.23 1.51
N ALA A 9 62.18 -8.65 2.67
CA ALA A 9 60.95 -8.89 3.40
C ALA A 9 59.73 -8.51 2.52
N PRO A 10 58.64 -9.29 2.55
CA PRO A 10 57.43 -8.92 1.82
C PRO A 10 56.89 -7.59 2.38
N ALA A 11 56.53 -6.68 1.46
CA ALA A 11 55.87 -5.43 1.79
C ALA A 11 54.62 -5.68 2.65
N PRO A 12 54.32 -4.82 3.63
CA PRO A 12 53.14 -4.99 4.46
C PRO A 12 51.90 -4.99 3.56
N ALA A 13 51.12 -6.06 3.64
CA ALA A 13 49.82 -6.16 2.99
C ALA A 13 48.99 -4.94 3.40
N ALA A 14 48.57 -4.15 2.41
CA ALA A 14 47.70 -3.02 2.62
C ALA A 14 46.43 -3.51 3.33
N ALA A 15 46.13 -2.93 4.49
CA ALA A 15 44.87 -3.16 5.18
C ALA A 15 43.74 -2.84 4.21
N THR A 16 42.91 -3.83 3.89
CA THR A 16 41.70 -3.65 3.09
C THR A 16 40.80 -2.66 3.83
N ALA A 17 40.51 -1.52 3.22
CA ALA A 17 39.49 -0.60 3.70
C ALA A 17 38.21 -1.40 3.95
N ALA A 18 37.69 -1.40 5.18
CA ALA A 18 36.43 -2.04 5.49
C ALA A 18 35.37 -1.51 4.51
N GLU A 19 34.70 -2.40 3.78
CA GLU A 19 33.60 -2.00 2.90
C GLU A 19 32.56 -1.23 3.73
N VAL A 20 32.28 0.02 3.35
CA VAL A 20 31.25 0.82 4.01
C VAL A 20 29.91 0.17 3.70
N LYS A 21 29.35 -0.54 4.67
CA LYS A 21 28.01 -1.14 4.56
C LYS A 21 26.94 -0.06 4.58
N ASN A 22 25.97 -0.19 3.70
CA ASN A 22 24.83 0.71 3.62
C ASN A 22 23.84 0.46 4.77
N PRO A 23 23.52 1.47 5.60
CA PRO A 23 22.51 1.35 6.65
C PRO A 23 21.12 1.08 6.06
N ARG A 24 20.30 0.37 6.83
CA ARG A 24 18.87 0.18 6.53
C ARG A 24 18.03 0.95 7.54
N CYS A 25 17.06 1.71 7.07
CA CYS A 25 16.07 2.38 7.90
C CYS A 25 14.66 1.86 7.58
N PHE A 26 13.72 2.07 8.49
CA PHE A 26 12.32 1.77 8.26
C PHE A 26 11.41 2.97 8.59
N MET A 27 10.23 2.98 7.99
CA MET A 27 9.14 3.90 8.28
C MET A 27 7.82 3.12 8.29
N ASP A 28 7.13 3.09 9.42
CA ASP A 28 5.78 2.55 9.55
C ASP A 28 4.78 3.65 9.25
N ILE A 29 3.95 3.45 8.23
CA ILE A 29 3.06 4.48 7.69
C ILE A 29 1.63 4.23 8.12
N THR A 30 0.97 5.29 8.57
CA THR A 30 -0.49 5.32 8.72
C THR A 30 -1.12 6.19 7.64
N ILE A 31 -2.33 5.83 7.20
CA ILE A 31 -3.14 6.63 6.27
C ILE A 31 -4.52 6.82 6.91
N GLY A 32 -4.95 8.07 7.10
CA GLY A 32 -6.21 8.38 7.77
C GLY A 32 -6.30 7.81 9.20
N GLY A 33 -5.16 7.72 9.89
CA GLY A 33 -5.05 7.15 11.24
C GLY A 33 -4.97 5.62 11.30
N GLU A 34 -5.02 4.93 10.17
CA GLU A 34 -4.95 3.46 10.10
C GLU A 34 -3.56 3.01 9.68
N MET A 35 -2.96 2.06 10.40
CA MET A 35 -1.65 1.50 10.07
C MET A 35 -1.70 0.77 8.71
N GLU A 36 -0.97 1.26 7.73
CA GLU A 36 -0.95 0.74 6.35
C GLU A 36 0.16 -0.30 6.15
N GLY A 37 1.36 -0.03 6.66
CA GLY A 37 2.48 -0.96 6.52
C GLY A 37 3.84 -0.29 6.72
N ARG A 38 4.90 -1.07 6.52
CA ARG A 38 6.29 -0.64 6.65
C ARG A 38 6.94 -0.39 5.30
N ILE A 39 7.72 0.67 5.20
CA ILE A 39 8.68 0.92 4.12
C ILE A 39 10.07 0.65 4.69
N VAL A 40 10.89 -0.15 4.00
CA VAL A 40 12.29 -0.37 4.35
C VAL A 40 13.19 0.24 3.28
N ILE A 41 14.22 0.96 3.72
CA ILE A 41 15.02 1.86 2.91
C ILE A 41 16.50 1.53 3.11
N GLU A 42 17.24 1.32 2.01
CA GLU A 42 18.69 1.23 2.02
C GLU A 42 19.31 2.61 1.71
N LEU A 43 20.21 3.08 2.57
CA LEU A 43 20.92 4.36 2.42
C LEU A 43 22.29 4.16 1.77
N TYR A 44 22.59 4.93 0.73
CA TYR A 44 23.85 4.84 -0.02
C TYR A 44 25.02 5.53 0.70
N ALA A 45 25.32 5.12 1.92
CA ALA A 45 26.36 5.71 2.75
C ALA A 45 27.77 5.60 2.13
N SER A 46 28.01 4.63 1.26
CA SER A 46 29.25 4.51 0.48
C SER A 46 29.41 5.55 -0.63
N VAL A 47 28.33 6.22 -1.05
CA VAL A 47 28.31 7.20 -2.15
C VAL A 47 28.03 8.62 -1.66
N VAL A 48 27.12 8.76 -0.70
CA VAL A 48 26.69 10.04 -0.11
C VAL A 48 26.62 9.92 1.43
N PRO A 49 27.77 9.71 2.10
CA PRO A 49 27.81 9.48 3.55
C PRO A 49 27.15 10.59 4.38
N ARG A 50 27.31 11.86 4.01
CA ARG A 50 26.71 12.98 4.78
C ARG A 50 25.19 12.98 4.65
N THR A 51 24.68 12.77 3.44
CA THR A 51 23.24 12.74 3.15
C THR A 51 22.58 11.52 3.77
N ALA A 52 23.23 10.36 3.68
CA ALA A 52 22.78 9.12 4.32
C ALA A 52 22.73 9.26 5.85
N GLU A 53 23.79 9.79 6.48
CA GLU A 53 23.84 9.98 7.93
C GLU A 53 22.77 10.97 8.42
N ASN A 54 22.51 12.04 7.66
CA ASN A 54 21.40 12.96 7.97
C ASN A 54 20.07 12.22 8.04
N PHE A 55 19.74 11.45 7.00
CA PHE A 55 18.48 10.72 6.96
C PHE A 55 18.39 9.64 8.04
N ARG A 56 19.46 8.86 8.26
CA ARG A 56 19.53 7.82 9.29
C ARG A 56 19.28 8.40 10.69
N ALA A 57 19.98 9.46 11.04
CA ALA A 57 19.85 10.11 12.34
C ALA A 57 18.46 10.75 12.54
N LEU A 58 17.85 11.27 11.47
CA LEU A 58 16.45 11.74 11.50
C LEU A 58 15.43 10.60 11.60
N CYS A 59 15.76 9.37 11.17
CA CYS A 59 14.94 8.19 11.45
C CYS A 59 15.04 7.75 12.91
N THR A 60 16.21 7.85 13.55
CA THR A 60 16.40 7.41 14.95
C THR A 60 16.03 8.48 15.98
N GLY A 61 16.09 9.76 15.61
CA GLY A 61 15.89 10.87 16.54
C GLY A 61 17.06 11.10 17.50
N GLU A 62 18.21 10.46 17.28
CA GLU A 62 19.32 10.42 18.24
C GLU A 62 20.02 11.78 18.47
N LYS A 63 19.84 12.73 17.55
CA LYS A 63 20.48 14.06 17.62
C LYS A 63 19.70 15.06 18.48
N GLY A 64 18.62 14.63 19.13
CA GLY A 64 17.88 15.45 20.08
C GLY A 64 17.04 16.53 19.42
N VAL A 65 17.16 17.77 19.89
CA VAL A 65 16.31 18.91 19.49
C VAL A 65 17.11 19.84 18.57
N GLY A 66 16.53 20.21 17.43
CA GLY A 66 17.12 21.11 16.45
C GLY A 66 16.97 22.59 16.81
N ALA A 67 17.46 23.47 15.95
CA ALA A 67 17.41 24.92 16.15
C ALA A 67 15.98 25.47 16.10
N SER A 68 15.05 24.77 15.44
CA SER A 68 13.62 25.10 15.43
C SER A 68 12.92 24.81 16.78
N GLY A 69 13.60 24.18 17.74
CA GLY A 69 13.02 23.72 19.00
C GLY A 69 12.17 22.44 18.86
N LYS A 70 12.19 21.80 17.68
CA LYS A 70 11.53 20.51 17.43
C LYS A 70 12.55 19.36 17.48
N PRO A 71 12.13 18.14 17.85
CA PRO A 71 13.00 16.96 17.74
C PRO A 71 13.47 16.76 16.29
N LEU A 72 14.75 16.46 16.10
CA LEU A 72 15.35 16.05 14.83
C LEU A 72 14.92 14.61 14.51
N HIS A 73 13.64 14.39 14.24
CA HIS A 73 13.04 13.06 14.14
C HIS A 73 11.85 13.04 13.17
N TYR A 74 11.81 12.07 12.26
CA TYR A 74 10.70 11.91 11.32
C TYR A 74 9.42 11.35 11.94
N LYS A 75 9.48 10.72 13.11
CA LYS A 75 8.31 10.17 13.78
C LYS A 75 7.26 11.26 14.02
N GLY A 76 6.05 11.02 13.54
CA GLY A 76 4.91 11.94 13.58
C GLY A 76 4.88 12.98 12.44
N SER A 77 5.86 12.98 11.53
CA SER A 77 5.85 13.87 10.37
C SER A 77 4.99 13.32 9.23
N TYR A 78 4.54 14.23 8.35
CA TYR A 78 3.57 13.94 7.30
C TYR A 78 4.24 13.83 5.92
N PHE A 79 3.66 13.02 5.05
CA PHE A 79 3.79 13.22 3.61
C PHE A 79 2.85 14.36 3.19
N HIS A 80 3.39 15.57 3.15
CA HIS A 80 2.61 16.80 2.97
C HIS A 80 2.30 17.11 1.50
N ARG A 81 2.97 16.45 0.55
CA ARG A 81 2.78 16.67 -0.89
C ARG A 81 2.89 15.37 -1.68
N ILE A 82 1.86 15.03 -2.46
CA ILE A 82 1.80 13.79 -3.24
C ILE A 82 1.36 14.09 -4.67
N ILE A 83 2.16 13.68 -5.65
CA ILE A 83 1.81 13.78 -7.07
C ILE A 83 1.80 12.39 -7.68
N LYS A 84 0.60 11.92 -8.02
CA LYS A 84 0.41 10.61 -8.64
C LYS A 84 1.17 10.51 -9.96
N GLY A 85 1.91 9.42 -10.13
CA GLY A 85 2.77 9.21 -11.29
C GLY A 85 4.07 10.00 -11.24
N PHE A 86 4.42 10.60 -10.11
CA PHE A 86 5.66 11.35 -9.93
C PHE A 86 6.39 10.97 -8.64
N MET A 87 5.90 11.43 -7.47
CA MET A 87 6.57 11.28 -6.19
C MET A 87 5.65 11.48 -4.97
N VAL A 88 6.10 10.99 -3.81
CA VAL A 88 5.53 11.24 -2.48
C VAL A 88 6.58 11.98 -1.65
N GLN A 89 6.29 13.19 -1.19
CA GLN A 89 7.23 14.07 -0.47
C GLN A 89 6.82 14.26 1.00
N GLY A 90 7.83 14.18 1.88
CA GLY A 90 7.69 14.32 3.33
C GLY A 90 8.94 14.93 3.97
N GLY A 91 9.09 14.74 5.27
CA GLY A 91 10.29 15.13 6.02
C GLY A 91 10.30 16.57 6.56
N ASP A 92 9.20 17.32 6.42
CA ASP A 92 9.00 18.55 7.18
C ASP A 92 8.38 18.21 8.55
N PHE A 93 9.24 17.96 9.54
CA PHE A 93 8.83 17.68 10.92
C PHE A 93 8.60 18.95 11.75
N THR A 94 8.76 20.14 11.16
CA THR A 94 8.68 21.42 11.90
C THR A 94 7.35 22.14 11.66
N ALA A 95 7.01 22.42 10.40
CA ALA A 95 5.77 23.08 9.98
C ALA A 95 4.76 22.07 9.43
N GLY A 96 5.23 20.98 8.82
CA GLY A 96 4.38 19.91 8.29
C GLY A 96 3.67 20.26 6.98
N ASP A 97 4.10 21.32 6.30
CA ASP A 97 3.48 21.83 5.07
C ASP A 97 4.46 22.05 3.91
N GLY A 98 5.74 21.75 4.13
CA GLY A 98 6.80 21.89 3.13
C GLY A 98 7.56 23.21 3.23
N THR A 99 7.19 24.11 4.15
CA THR A 99 7.92 25.38 4.39
C THR A 99 9.07 25.23 5.38
N GLY A 100 9.12 24.13 6.13
CA GLY A 100 10.07 23.91 7.20
C GLY A 100 11.07 22.78 6.96
N GLY A 101 11.58 22.23 8.07
CA GLY A 101 12.59 21.19 8.11
C GLY A 101 13.98 21.75 8.39
N GLU A 102 14.83 20.93 9.01
CA GLU A 102 16.25 21.25 9.24
C GLU A 102 17.06 19.95 9.27
N SER A 103 18.34 20.03 8.94
CA SER A 103 19.24 18.89 8.96
C SER A 103 19.89 18.70 10.33
N ILE A 104 20.54 17.54 10.52
CA ILE A 104 21.37 17.32 11.72
C ILE A 104 22.63 18.19 11.76
N TYR A 105 22.94 18.89 10.67
CA TYR A 105 24.11 19.77 10.54
C TYR A 105 23.74 21.27 10.69
N GLY A 106 22.48 21.56 11.05
CA GLY A 106 21.91 22.91 11.06
C GLY A 106 20.79 23.06 10.04
N SER A 107 20.39 24.30 9.72
CA SER A 107 19.22 24.53 8.85
C SER A 107 19.34 23.87 7.48
N LYS A 108 20.50 23.99 6.81
CA LYS A 108 20.75 23.46 5.47
C LYS A 108 22.16 22.90 5.33
N PHE A 109 22.36 22.00 4.37
CA PHE A 109 23.67 21.48 3.95
C PHE A 109 23.78 21.36 2.41
N GLU A 110 25.02 21.18 1.95
CA GLU A 110 25.42 21.18 0.54
C GLU A 110 24.90 19.97 -0.24
N ASP A 111 24.84 20.09 -1.56
CA ASP A 111 24.64 18.94 -2.45
C ASP A 111 25.91 18.09 -2.46
N GLU A 112 25.85 16.88 -1.92
CA GLU A 112 27.04 16.05 -1.73
C GLU A 112 27.64 15.55 -3.06
N ASN A 113 26.80 14.98 -3.95
CA ASN A 113 27.11 14.74 -5.36
C ASN A 113 25.83 14.36 -6.14
N PHE A 114 25.94 14.23 -7.47
CA PHE A 114 24.85 13.82 -8.36
C PHE A 114 25.21 12.60 -9.23
N ILE A 115 26.03 11.69 -8.68
CA ILE A 115 26.49 10.48 -9.38
C ILE A 115 25.29 9.57 -9.69
N LEU A 116 24.47 9.30 -8.69
CA LEU A 116 23.27 8.48 -8.80
C LEU A 116 22.13 9.23 -9.50
N LYS A 117 21.31 8.48 -10.24
CA LYS A 117 20.26 9.02 -11.13
C LYS A 117 18.87 8.53 -10.72
N HIS A 118 17.84 9.29 -11.07
CA HIS A 118 16.45 8.97 -10.76
C HIS A 118 15.84 7.99 -11.78
N GLU A 119 16.45 6.81 -11.91
CA GLU A 119 16.20 5.89 -13.04
C GLU A 119 14.95 5.03 -12.90
N ARG A 120 14.39 4.92 -11.70
CA ARG A 120 13.27 4.00 -11.41
C ARG A 120 12.42 4.51 -10.24
N LYS A 121 11.29 3.83 -10.02
CA LYS A 121 10.46 4.00 -8.81
C LYS A 121 11.22 3.54 -7.56
N GLY A 122 10.87 4.10 -6.41
CA GLY A 122 11.43 3.75 -5.12
C GLY A 122 12.78 4.40 -4.85
N ILE A 123 13.20 5.40 -5.62
CA ILE A 123 14.41 6.17 -5.33
C ILE A 123 14.07 7.27 -4.33
N LEU A 124 14.88 7.41 -3.29
CA LEU A 124 14.80 8.51 -2.33
C LEU A 124 15.82 9.58 -2.67
N SER A 125 15.39 10.83 -2.64
CA SER A 125 16.19 11.98 -3.03
C SER A 125 15.81 13.22 -2.21
N MET A 126 16.77 14.11 -2.00
CA MET A 126 16.58 15.30 -1.17
C MET A 126 15.69 16.32 -1.87
N ALA A 127 14.67 16.82 -1.18
CA ALA A 127 13.97 18.03 -1.60
C ALA A 127 14.81 19.25 -1.22
N ASN A 128 14.84 20.26 -2.11
CA ASN A 128 15.59 21.49 -1.90
C ASN A 128 14.88 22.68 -2.57
N SER A 129 15.36 23.89 -2.30
CA SER A 129 14.89 25.15 -2.89
C SER A 129 15.97 25.81 -3.75
N GLY A 130 16.77 24.98 -4.44
CA GLY A 130 17.97 25.39 -5.19
C GLY A 130 19.26 24.76 -4.67
N PRO A 131 20.40 25.04 -5.32
CA PRO A 131 21.68 24.41 -4.98
C PRO A 131 22.06 24.58 -3.50
N ASN A 132 22.57 23.51 -2.89
CA ASN A 132 23.09 23.48 -1.52
C ASN A 132 22.05 23.89 -0.45
N THR A 133 20.79 23.51 -0.64
CA THR A 133 19.71 23.81 0.32
C THR A 133 19.02 22.57 0.88
N ASN A 134 19.77 21.47 1.02
CA ASN A 134 19.26 20.23 1.59
C ASN A 134 18.98 20.40 3.09
N GLY A 135 17.80 20.00 3.55
CA GLY A 135 17.40 20.02 4.96
C GLY A 135 17.03 18.61 5.44
N SER A 136 15.77 18.44 5.86
CA SER A 136 15.19 17.14 6.20
C SER A 136 14.15 16.64 5.18
N GLN A 137 13.69 17.51 4.29
CA GLN A 137 12.67 17.11 3.33
C GLN A 137 13.24 16.16 2.27
N PHE A 138 12.47 15.14 1.94
CA PHE A 138 12.82 14.13 0.95
C PHE A 138 11.59 13.76 0.14
N PHE A 139 11.80 13.15 -1.02
CA PHE A 139 10.74 12.51 -1.78
C PHE A 139 11.12 11.08 -2.19
N ILE A 140 10.10 10.24 -2.32
CA ILE A 140 10.20 8.90 -2.86
C ILE A 140 9.59 8.91 -4.26
N THR A 141 10.37 8.56 -5.27
CA THR A 141 9.88 8.51 -6.65
C THR A 141 8.90 7.36 -6.83
N THR A 142 7.84 7.57 -7.61
CA THR A 142 6.90 6.51 -7.98
C THR A 142 7.03 6.13 -9.47
N THR A 143 7.85 6.85 -10.21
CA THR A 143 8.23 6.58 -11.61
C THR A 143 9.70 6.96 -11.83
N ARG A 144 10.18 6.82 -13.07
CA ARG A 144 11.49 7.35 -13.50
C ARG A 144 11.41 8.87 -13.69
N THR A 145 12.33 9.64 -13.09
CA THR A 145 12.25 11.12 -13.03
C THR A 145 13.57 11.81 -13.41
N PRO A 146 14.07 11.64 -14.65
CA PRO A 146 15.41 12.07 -15.04
C PRO A 146 15.56 13.60 -15.11
N HIS A 147 14.46 14.35 -15.18
CA HIS A 147 14.46 15.81 -15.14
C HIS A 147 14.93 16.40 -13.79
N LEU A 148 15.05 15.55 -12.76
CA LEU A 148 15.59 15.87 -11.43
C LEU A 148 17.09 15.58 -11.30
N ASP A 149 17.69 14.89 -12.29
CA ASP A 149 19.12 14.55 -12.27
C ASP A 149 19.98 15.82 -12.28
N GLY A 150 21.02 15.85 -11.44
CA GLY A 150 21.89 17.01 -11.28
C GLY A 150 21.28 18.16 -10.46
N LYS A 151 20.06 17.99 -9.92
CA LYS A 151 19.36 19.00 -9.11
C LYS A 151 19.03 18.52 -7.70
N HIS A 152 18.80 17.22 -7.53
CA HIS A 152 18.45 16.60 -6.26
C HIS A 152 19.38 15.43 -5.98
N VAL A 153 19.93 15.37 -4.77
CA VAL A 153 20.86 14.32 -4.34
C VAL A 153 20.08 13.03 -4.10
N VAL A 154 20.29 12.03 -4.94
CA VAL A 154 19.80 10.67 -4.72
C VAL A 154 20.64 10.02 -3.63
N PHE A 155 20.01 9.54 -2.56
CA PHE A 155 20.73 9.03 -1.39
C PHE A 155 20.27 7.67 -0.88
N ALA A 156 19.15 7.16 -1.38
CA ALA A 156 18.62 5.88 -0.91
C ALA A 156 17.65 5.24 -1.90
N ARG A 157 17.27 3.99 -1.62
CA ARG A 157 16.18 3.30 -2.30
C ARG A 157 15.29 2.53 -1.35
N VAL A 158 14.03 2.40 -1.71
CA VAL A 158 13.10 1.46 -1.10
C VAL A 158 13.50 0.04 -1.49
N ILE A 159 13.69 -0.82 -0.48
CA ILE A 159 14.00 -2.24 -0.66
C ILE A 159 12.81 -3.15 -0.30
N LYS A 160 11.92 -2.70 0.58
CA LYS A 160 10.63 -3.35 0.89
C LYS A 160 9.53 -2.30 1.09
N GLY A 161 8.28 -2.67 0.88
CA GLY A 161 7.15 -1.79 1.16
C GLY A 161 6.88 -0.77 0.07
N MET A 162 7.34 -1.00 -1.16
CA MET A 162 7.03 -0.12 -2.30
C MET A 162 5.51 -0.03 -2.52
N GLY A 163 4.76 -1.07 -2.14
CA GLY A 163 3.30 -1.05 -2.16
C GLY A 163 2.69 -0.05 -1.17
N VAL A 164 3.32 0.18 -0.01
CA VAL A 164 2.89 1.22 0.95
C VAL A 164 3.09 2.63 0.36
N VAL A 165 4.21 2.85 -0.34
CA VAL A 165 4.45 4.08 -1.11
C VAL A 165 3.37 4.27 -2.18
N ARG A 166 2.96 3.21 -2.87
CA ARG A 166 1.87 3.24 -3.85
C ARG A 166 0.51 3.52 -3.20
N SER A 167 0.24 3.00 -2.01
CA SER A 167 -0.95 3.35 -1.24
C SER A 167 -0.98 4.84 -0.94
N CYS A 168 0.14 5.44 -0.53
CA CYS A 168 0.26 6.89 -0.33
C CYS A 168 0.01 7.67 -1.63
N GLU A 169 0.65 7.26 -2.73
CA GLU A 169 0.49 7.88 -4.06
C GLU A 169 -0.96 7.94 -4.54
N HIS A 170 -1.80 6.98 -4.13
CA HIS A 170 -3.19 6.87 -4.56
C HIS A 170 -4.19 7.58 -3.65
N ILE A 171 -3.73 8.25 -2.59
CA ILE A 171 -4.57 9.11 -1.78
C ILE A 171 -5.07 10.27 -2.66
N PRO A 172 -6.38 10.58 -2.67
CA PRO A 172 -6.86 11.78 -3.34
C PRO A 172 -6.18 13.03 -2.78
N VAL A 173 -5.84 13.99 -3.63
CA VAL A 173 -5.17 15.23 -3.22
C VAL A 173 -6.07 16.44 -3.45
N GLY A 174 -5.94 17.44 -2.58
CA GLY A 174 -6.59 18.73 -2.67
C GLY A 174 -5.66 19.80 -3.24
N GLU A 175 -5.81 21.03 -2.74
CA GLU A 175 -4.96 22.15 -3.14
C GLU A 175 -3.47 21.89 -2.81
N ALA A 176 -2.58 22.43 -3.65
CA ALA A 176 -1.12 22.28 -3.51
C ALA A 176 -0.62 20.82 -3.41
N ASP A 177 -1.35 19.88 -4.02
CA ASP A 177 -1.04 18.44 -4.01
C ASP A 177 -1.07 17.82 -2.59
N ARG A 178 -1.78 18.44 -1.63
CA ARG A 178 -1.89 17.95 -0.26
C ARG A 178 -2.87 16.77 -0.17
N PRO A 179 -2.50 15.65 0.48
CA PRO A 179 -3.42 14.52 0.69
C PRO A 179 -4.71 14.90 1.42
N THR A 180 -5.86 14.36 1.01
CA THR A 180 -7.16 14.60 1.66
C THR A 180 -7.33 13.89 2.99
N VAL A 181 -6.49 12.88 3.26
CA VAL A 181 -6.33 12.23 4.56
C VAL A 181 -4.85 12.18 4.90
N ASP A 182 -4.53 12.29 6.18
CA ASP A 182 -3.14 12.33 6.63
C ASP A 182 -2.42 11.01 6.33
N ALA A 183 -1.25 11.12 5.70
CA ALA A 183 -0.28 10.04 5.57
C ALA A 183 0.92 10.36 6.48
N VAL A 184 1.09 9.59 7.54
CA VAL A 184 2.01 9.92 8.65
C VAL A 184 3.04 8.82 8.85
N ILE A 185 4.30 9.21 9.08
CA ILE A 185 5.35 8.32 9.56
C ILE A 185 5.10 8.07 11.06
N ALA A 186 4.36 7.01 11.38
CA ALA A 186 3.94 6.70 12.75
C ALA A 186 5.08 6.21 13.63
N GLU A 187 5.99 5.41 13.06
CA GLU A 187 7.25 4.99 13.67
C GLU A 187 8.35 4.98 12.61
N CYS A 188 9.59 5.22 13.03
CA CYS A 188 10.76 5.09 12.17
C CYS A 188 12.00 4.75 13.00
N GLY A 189 13.04 4.29 12.32
CA GLY A 189 14.29 3.95 12.97
C GLY A 189 15.28 3.29 12.03
N GLU A 190 16.40 2.88 12.58
CA GLU A 190 17.42 2.08 11.91
C GLU A 190 17.20 0.59 12.20
N LEU A 191 17.38 -0.25 11.18
CA LEU A 191 17.40 -1.70 11.32
C LEU A 191 18.84 -2.17 11.49
N PRO A 192 19.16 -2.93 12.56
CA PRO A 192 20.47 -3.54 12.72
C PRO A 192 20.85 -4.43 11.52
N GLU A 193 22.16 -4.63 11.34
CA GLU A 193 22.63 -5.57 10.33
C GLU A 193 22.08 -6.99 10.61
N GLY A 194 21.57 -7.65 9.58
CA GLY A 194 20.98 -8.98 9.70
C GLY A 194 19.61 -9.04 10.39
N ALA A 195 19.09 -7.91 10.88
CA ALA A 195 17.73 -7.87 11.41
C ALA A 195 16.69 -8.12 10.30
N ASP A 196 15.61 -8.78 10.71
CA ASP A 196 14.41 -8.95 9.89
C ASP A 196 13.84 -7.58 9.48
N ASP A 197 13.40 -7.47 8.23
CA ASP A 197 12.83 -6.23 7.69
C ASP A 197 11.50 -5.84 8.35
N GLY A 198 10.83 -6.79 9.03
CA GLY A 198 9.58 -6.59 9.73
C GLY A 198 8.37 -6.48 8.80
N VAL A 199 8.46 -6.99 7.57
CA VAL A 199 7.36 -6.95 6.59
C VAL A 199 6.48 -8.21 6.60
N VAL A 200 7.01 -9.32 7.12
CA VAL A 200 6.28 -10.57 7.36
C VAL A 200 5.67 -10.53 8.75
N ASN A 201 4.43 -10.99 8.90
CA ASN A 201 3.69 -10.94 10.17
C ASN A 201 3.71 -9.56 10.84
N PHE A 202 3.71 -8.49 10.02
CA PHE A 202 3.82 -7.11 10.48
C PHE A 202 2.73 -6.74 11.51
N PHE A 203 1.51 -7.21 11.30
CA PHE A 203 0.38 -7.00 12.21
C PHE A 203 0.34 -7.97 13.41
N LYS A 204 1.32 -8.88 13.52
CA LYS A 204 1.42 -9.89 14.58
C LYS A 204 0.15 -10.76 14.70
N ASP A 205 -0.48 -11.03 13.57
CA ASP A 205 -1.73 -11.81 13.46
C ASP A 205 -1.49 -13.27 13.03
N GLY A 206 -0.23 -13.67 12.83
CA GLY A 206 0.17 -15.01 12.41
C GLY A 206 0.21 -15.19 10.89
N ASP A 207 -0.05 -14.15 10.10
CA ASP A 207 0.08 -14.19 8.65
C ASP A 207 1.55 -14.11 8.23
N MET A 208 2.09 -15.24 7.78
CA MET A 208 3.50 -15.40 7.44
C MET A 208 3.84 -15.02 5.99
N TYR A 209 2.88 -14.47 5.23
CA TYR A 209 3.15 -13.89 3.92
C TYR A 209 3.33 -12.38 4.09
N PRO A 210 4.26 -11.71 3.39
CA PRO A 210 4.30 -10.26 3.38
C PRO A 210 3.02 -9.70 2.74
N ASP A 211 2.64 -8.46 3.08
CA ASP A 211 1.39 -7.88 2.54
C ASP A 211 1.46 -7.59 1.04
N TRP A 212 2.66 -7.45 0.50
CA TRP A 212 2.94 -7.26 -0.91
C TRP A 212 3.81 -8.42 -1.43
N PRO A 213 3.34 -9.19 -2.43
CA PRO A 213 4.11 -10.28 -3.05
C PRO A 213 5.55 -9.95 -3.45
N ASN A 214 5.76 -8.71 -3.90
CA ASN A 214 7.07 -8.24 -4.37
C ASN A 214 8.09 -8.06 -3.24
N ASP A 215 7.64 -8.03 -1.98
CA ASP A 215 8.50 -7.91 -0.81
C ASP A 215 9.04 -9.28 -0.33
N LEU A 216 8.69 -10.40 -0.99
CA LEU A 216 9.38 -11.67 -0.79
C LEU A 216 10.84 -11.58 -1.25
N ASP A 217 11.78 -12.02 -0.41
CA ASP A 217 13.20 -12.13 -0.78
C ASP A 217 13.40 -13.12 -1.91
N GLU A 218 12.86 -14.33 -1.73
CA GLU A 218 12.85 -15.39 -2.73
C GLU A 218 11.43 -15.57 -3.23
N LYS A 219 11.25 -15.49 -4.56
CA LYS A 219 9.95 -15.69 -5.20
C LYS A 219 9.81 -17.15 -5.61
N PRO A 220 8.88 -17.93 -5.02
CA PRO A 220 8.71 -19.32 -5.39
C PRO A 220 8.31 -19.48 -6.87
N THR A 221 8.84 -20.50 -7.52
CA THR A 221 8.52 -20.88 -8.91
C THR A 221 7.15 -21.52 -8.97
N GLU A 222 6.91 -22.48 -8.08
CA GLU A 222 5.72 -23.33 -8.03
C GLU A 222 4.45 -22.51 -7.83
N VAL A 223 3.48 -22.65 -8.74
CA VAL A 223 2.19 -21.95 -8.65
C VAL A 223 1.38 -22.37 -7.42
N SER A 224 1.56 -23.61 -6.96
CA SER A 224 0.87 -24.16 -5.78
C SER A 224 1.14 -23.32 -4.52
N TRP A 225 2.39 -22.89 -4.32
CA TRP A 225 2.76 -22.04 -3.18
C TRP A 225 2.01 -20.70 -3.21
N TRP A 226 1.87 -20.10 -4.40
CA TRP A 226 1.14 -18.85 -4.57
C TRP A 226 -0.36 -19.04 -4.32
N MET A 227 -0.93 -20.14 -4.80
CA MET A 227 -2.32 -20.51 -4.53
C MET A 227 -2.57 -20.74 -3.04
N GLU A 228 -1.64 -21.38 -2.33
CA GLU A 228 -1.69 -21.52 -0.86
C GLU A 228 -1.67 -20.17 -0.15
N ALA A 229 -0.84 -19.22 -0.62
CA ALA A 229 -0.79 -17.87 -0.07
C ALA A 229 -2.14 -17.13 -0.28
N VAL A 230 -2.77 -17.27 -1.44
CA VAL A 230 -4.12 -16.74 -1.73
C VAL A 230 -5.15 -17.32 -0.78
N GLU A 231 -5.16 -18.65 -0.61
CA GLU A 231 -6.09 -19.34 0.28
C GLU A 231 -5.90 -18.95 1.74
N SER A 232 -4.65 -18.84 2.19
CA SER A 232 -4.29 -18.38 3.53
C SER A 232 -4.80 -16.96 3.78
N ALA A 233 -4.48 -16.00 2.90
CA ALA A 233 -4.95 -14.62 3.02
C ALA A 233 -6.48 -14.52 3.00
N LYS A 234 -7.16 -15.31 2.15
CA LYS A 234 -8.63 -15.41 2.13
C LYS A 234 -9.16 -15.96 3.46
N ALA A 235 -8.53 -16.97 4.04
CA ALA A 235 -8.92 -17.57 5.31
C ALA A 235 -8.80 -16.55 6.47
N PHE A 236 -7.70 -15.80 6.54
CA PHE A 236 -7.56 -14.67 7.48
C PHE A 236 -8.64 -13.61 7.29
N GLY A 237 -9.00 -13.29 6.04
CA GLY A 237 -10.11 -12.40 5.74
C GLY A 237 -11.44 -12.92 6.29
N ASN A 238 -11.73 -14.20 6.09
CA ASN A 238 -12.94 -14.84 6.59
C ASN A 238 -13.01 -14.87 8.11
N ASP A 239 -11.90 -15.15 8.79
CA ASP A 239 -11.83 -15.14 10.25
C ASP A 239 -12.09 -13.74 10.82
N ASN A 240 -11.43 -12.72 10.26
CA ASN A 240 -11.68 -11.32 10.64
C ASN A 240 -13.13 -10.89 10.35
N PHE A 241 -13.73 -11.34 9.25
CA PHE A 241 -15.13 -11.06 8.94
C PHE A 241 -16.08 -11.63 10.01
N LYS A 242 -15.85 -12.87 10.45
CA LYS A 242 -16.63 -13.50 11.53
C LYS A 242 -16.51 -12.74 12.85
N LYS A 243 -15.32 -12.20 13.14
CA LYS A 243 -15.05 -11.32 14.29
C LYS A 243 -15.58 -9.88 14.12
N GLN A 244 -16.25 -9.58 13.00
CA GLN A 244 -16.76 -8.24 12.64
C GLN A 244 -15.65 -7.18 12.47
N HIS A 245 -14.41 -7.60 12.29
CA HIS A 245 -13.27 -6.72 11.98
C HIS A 245 -13.22 -6.44 10.47
N TYR A 246 -14.25 -5.77 9.95
CA TYR A 246 -14.48 -5.64 8.50
C TYR A 246 -13.35 -4.91 7.75
N LYS A 247 -12.68 -3.93 8.38
CA LYS A 247 -11.50 -3.26 7.80
C LYS A 247 -10.34 -4.23 7.59
N THR A 248 -10.01 -5.00 8.63
CA THR A 248 -8.95 -6.02 8.58
C THR A 248 -9.30 -7.14 7.59
N ALA A 249 -10.55 -7.58 7.59
CA ALA A 249 -11.04 -8.57 6.62
C ALA A 249 -10.83 -8.08 5.18
N LEU A 250 -11.23 -6.83 4.89
CA LEU A 250 -11.04 -6.21 3.57
C LEU A 250 -9.56 -6.10 3.19
N ARG A 251 -8.67 -5.76 4.14
CA ARG A 251 -7.22 -5.75 3.90
C ARG A 251 -6.71 -7.12 3.47
N LYS A 252 -7.12 -8.19 4.16
CA LYS A 252 -6.72 -9.56 3.84
C LYS A 252 -7.29 -10.06 2.50
N TYR A 253 -8.52 -9.69 2.16
CA TYR A 253 -9.07 -9.98 0.82
C TYR A 253 -8.32 -9.25 -0.30
N ARG A 254 -7.96 -7.98 -0.09
CA ARG A 254 -7.12 -7.24 -1.05
C ARG A 254 -5.73 -7.87 -1.19
N LYS A 255 -5.14 -8.33 -0.09
CA LYS A 255 -3.89 -9.11 -0.12
C LYS A 255 -4.05 -10.39 -0.94
N ALA A 256 -5.11 -11.16 -0.71
CA ALA A 256 -5.39 -12.37 -1.48
C ALA A 256 -5.49 -12.08 -2.99
N LEU A 257 -6.14 -10.98 -3.38
CA LEU A 257 -6.18 -10.55 -4.79
C LEU A 257 -4.78 -10.21 -5.35
N ARG A 258 -3.93 -9.52 -4.58
CA ARG A 258 -2.54 -9.23 -5.01
C ARG A 258 -1.73 -10.49 -5.25
N TYR A 259 -1.85 -11.49 -4.39
CA TYR A 259 -1.18 -12.78 -4.57
C TYR A 259 -1.77 -13.54 -5.77
N LEU A 260 -3.09 -13.46 -5.96
CA LEU A 260 -3.78 -14.09 -7.08
C LEU A 260 -3.35 -13.47 -8.42
N ASP A 261 -3.09 -12.17 -8.47
CA ASP A 261 -2.59 -11.50 -9.67
C ASP A 261 -1.22 -12.07 -10.09
N VAL A 262 -0.34 -12.40 -9.13
CA VAL A 262 0.96 -13.03 -9.42
C VAL A 262 0.81 -14.46 -9.92
N CYS A 263 -0.23 -15.19 -9.49
CA CYS A 263 -0.48 -16.53 -10.02
C CYS A 263 -0.59 -16.48 -11.55
N TRP A 264 -1.33 -15.51 -12.12
CA TRP A 264 -1.55 -15.38 -13.56
C TRP A 264 -0.28 -15.22 -14.40
N GLU A 265 0.84 -14.84 -13.78
CA GLU A 265 2.13 -14.68 -14.44
C GLU A 265 2.96 -15.98 -14.45
N LYS A 266 2.48 -17.06 -13.82
CA LYS A 266 3.20 -18.33 -13.70
C LYS A 266 2.99 -19.23 -14.92
N GLU A 267 4.09 -19.84 -15.38
CA GLU A 267 4.10 -20.71 -16.57
C GLU A 267 3.25 -21.99 -16.40
N GLU A 268 3.08 -22.47 -15.17
CA GLU A 268 2.36 -23.71 -14.85
C GLU A 268 0.83 -23.56 -14.78
N ILE A 269 0.26 -22.43 -15.16
CA ILE A 269 -1.20 -22.26 -15.20
C ILE A 269 -1.77 -22.99 -16.41
N ASP A 270 -2.41 -24.12 -16.11
CA ASP A 270 -3.30 -24.84 -17.00
C ASP A 270 -4.76 -24.36 -16.84
N GLU A 271 -5.64 -24.94 -17.65
CA GLU A 271 -7.07 -24.59 -17.67
C GLU A 271 -7.77 -24.90 -16.34
N GLU A 272 -7.37 -25.98 -15.65
CA GLU A 272 -7.97 -26.38 -14.38
C GLU A 272 -7.61 -25.38 -13.27
N LYS A 273 -6.33 -25.03 -13.15
CA LYS A 273 -5.85 -24.02 -12.19
C LYS A 273 -6.42 -22.64 -12.51
N SER A 274 -6.50 -22.26 -13.78
CA SER A 274 -7.14 -21.01 -14.23
C SER A 274 -8.60 -20.94 -13.77
N SER A 275 -9.38 -22.00 -13.99
CA SER A 275 -10.77 -22.09 -13.53
C SER A 275 -10.88 -21.99 -12.00
N ALA A 276 -10.00 -22.68 -11.26
CA ALA A 276 -9.95 -22.61 -9.81
C ALA A 276 -9.60 -21.21 -9.28
N LEU A 277 -8.66 -20.50 -9.92
CA LEU A 277 -8.27 -19.13 -9.58
C LEU A 277 -9.41 -18.15 -9.84
N ARG A 278 -10.11 -18.25 -10.99
CA ARG A 278 -11.29 -17.42 -11.29
C ARG A 278 -12.39 -17.61 -10.24
N LYS A 279 -12.70 -18.85 -9.89
CA LYS A 279 -13.67 -19.16 -8.83
C LYS A 279 -13.24 -18.55 -7.49
N THR A 280 -11.96 -18.66 -7.15
CA THR A 280 -11.39 -18.08 -5.92
C THR A 280 -11.47 -16.56 -5.92
N LYS A 281 -11.13 -15.91 -7.03
CA LYS A 281 -11.24 -14.46 -7.22
C LYS A 281 -12.69 -13.99 -7.05
N SER A 282 -13.64 -14.69 -7.67
CA SER A 282 -15.07 -14.42 -7.51
C SER A 282 -15.52 -14.47 -6.05
N ILE A 283 -15.08 -15.49 -5.29
CA ILE A 283 -15.38 -15.63 -3.86
C ILE A 283 -14.76 -14.48 -3.04
N ILE A 284 -13.50 -14.15 -3.29
CA ILE A 284 -12.80 -13.06 -2.57
C ILE A 284 -13.51 -11.73 -2.81
N LEU A 285 -13.85 -11.41 -4.07
CA LEU A 285 -14.58 -10.19 -4.44
C LEU A 285 -15.98 -10.16 -3.80
N THR A 286 -16.70 -11.29 -3.76
CA THR A 286 -17.98 -11.40 -3.07
C THR A 286 -17.87 -11.08 -1.58
N ASN A 287 -16.82 -11.56 -0.92
CA ASN A 287 -16.58 -11.29 0.50
C ASN A 287 -16.09 -9.84 0.73
N SER A 288 -15.28 -9.30 -0.18
CA SER A 288 -14.85 -7.90 -0.20
C SER A 288 -16.05 -6.96 -0.31
N SER A 289 -16.98 -7.25 -1.23
CA SER A 289 -18.25 -6.55 -1.38
C SER A 289 -19.03 -6.50 -0.05
N ALA A 290 -19.16 -7.65 0.63
CA ALA A 290 -19.81 -7.71 1.93
C ALA A 290 -19.13 -6.85 3.01
N CYS A 291 -17.79 -6.79 3.03
CA CYS A 291 -17.06 -5.90 3.94
C CYS A 291 -17.33 -4.44 3.63
N LYS A 292 -17.24 -4.04 2.36
CA LYS A 292 -17.47 -2.66 1.92
C LYS A 292 -18.88 -2.18 2.23
N MET A 293 -19.89 -3.04 2.08
CA MET A 293 -21.26 -2.75 2.54
C MET A 293 -21.31 -2.43 4.03
N LYS A 294 -20.62 -3.22 4.87
CA LYS A 294 -20.57 -3.00 6.33
C LYS A 294 -19.80 -1.74 6.72
N LEU A 295 -18.87 -1.31 5.87
CA LEU A 295 -18.07 -0.09 6.04
C LEU A 295 -18.71 1.15 5.42
N GLY A 296 -19.87 1.03 4.77
CA GLY A 296 -20.58 2.13 4.13
C GLY A 296 -20.08 2.51 2.72
N ASP A 297 -19.09 1.79 2.17
CA ASP A 297 -18.63 1.96 0.79
C ASP A 297 -19.57 1.22 -0.18
N LEU A 298 -20.76 1.77 -0.38
CA LEU A 298 -21.81 1.13 -1.18
C LEU A 298 -21.43 1.00 -2.66
N LYS A 299 -20.78 2.03 -3.23
CA LYS A 299 -20.35 2.01 -4.63
C LYS A 299 -19.23 0.98 -4.85
N GLY A 300 -18.24 0.94 -3.95
CA GLY A 300 -17.19 -0.06 -4.01
C GLY A 300 -17.70 -1.47 -3.77
N ALA A 301 -18.75 -1.64 -2.94
CA ALA A 301 -19.39 -2.93 -2.74
C ALA A 301 -20.10 -3.45 -4.00
N LEU A 302 -20.82 -2.56 -4.69
CA LEU A 302 -21.45 -2.90 -5.97
C LEU A 302 -20.39 -3.29 -7.01
N LEU A 303 -19.34 -2.49 -7.15
CA LEU A 303 -18.26 -2.76 -8.09
C LEU A 303 -17.59 -4.13 -7.85
N ASP A 304 -17.32 -4.48 -6.59
CA ASP A 304 -16.75 -5.80 -6.27
C ASP A 304 -17.72 -6.94 -6.58
N ALA A 305 -19.03 -6.75 -6.37
CA ALA A 305 -20.03 -7.75 -6.73
C ALA A 305 -20.11 -7.94 -8.25
N ASP A 306 -20.07 -6.86 -9.02
CA ASP A 306 -20.06 -6.90 -10.49
C ASP A 306 -18.81 -7.62 -11.02
N PHE A 307 -17.64 -7.32 -10.46
CA PHE A 307 -16.41 -8.05 -10.82
C PHE A 307 -16.49 -9.52 -10.43
N ALA A 308 -17.04 -9.86 -9.25
CA ALA A 308 -17.22 -11.26 -8.86
C ALA A 308 -18.05 -12.05 -9.87
N LEU A 309 -19.11 -11.44 -10.42
CA LEU A 309 -19.99 -12.07 -11.42
C LEU A 309 -19.33 -12.26 -12.79
N ARG A 310 -18.32 -11.45 -13.13
CA ARG A 310 -17.57 -11.60 -14.39
C ARG A 310 -16.52 -12.70 -14.34
N GLU A 311 -16.07 -13.10 -13.15
CA GLU A 311 -15.02 -14.10 -12.99
C GLU A 311 -15.54 -15.53 -13.16
N THR A 312 -16.74 -15.83 -12.68
CA THR A 312 -17.32 -17.18 -12.76
C THR A 312 -18.85 -17.13 -12.82
N GLU A 313 -19.43 -17.98 -13.64
CA GLU A 313 -20.88 -18.15 -13.72
C GLU A 313 -21.42 -18.87 -12.48
N GLY A 314 -22.71 -18.68 -12.18
CA GLY A 314 -23.39 -19.42 -11.12
C GLY A 314 -23.07 -18.99 -9.68
N ASN A 315 -22.39 -17.86 -9.46
CA ASN A 315 -22.17 -17.32 -8.11
C ASN A 315 -23.43 -16.61 -7.58
N ALA A 316 -24.40 -17.38 -7.07
CA ALA A 316 -25.64 -16.86 -6.48
C ALA A 316 -25.39 -15.84 -5.35
N LYS A 317 -24.34 -16.06 -4.55
CA LYS A 317 -23.96 -15.16 -3.46
C LYS A 317 -23.47 -13.80 -3.97
N ALA A 318 -22.78 -13.74 -5.11
CA ALA A 318 -22.39 -12.47 -5.73
C ALA A 318 -23.62 -11.69 -6.20
N PHE A 319 -24.57 -12.32 -6.88
CA PHE A 319 -25.85 -11.70 -7.24
C PHE A 319 -26.62 -11.21 -6.01
N PHE A 320 -26.63 -12.00 -4.94
CA PHE A 320 -27.23 -11.59 -3.68
C PHE A 320 -26.56 -10.33 -3.10
N ARG A 321 -25.23 -10.25 -3.09
CA ARG A 321 -24.50 -9.04 -2.65
C ARG A 321 -24.76 -7.84 -3.56
N GLN A 322 -24.80 -8.05 -4.87
CA GLN A 322 -25.14 -7.03 -5.86
C GLN A 322 -26.52 -6.43 -5.57
N GLY A 323 -27.53 -7.29 -5.36
CA GLY A 323 -28.89 -6.85 -5.02
C GLY A 323 -28.95 -6.06 -3.71
N GLN A 324 -28.22 -6.51 -2.67
CA GLN A 324 -28.12 -5.76 -1.42
C GLN A 324 -27.46 -4.39 -1.60
N ALA A 325 -26.42 -4.28 -2.44
CA ALA A 325 -25.77 -3.02 -2.75
C ALA A 325 -26.72 -2.06 -3.52
N HIS A 326 -27.45 -2.57 -4.51
CA HIS A 326 -28.47 -1.80 -5.23
C HIS A 326 -29.58 -1.28 -4.31
N ILE A 327 -30.08 -2.10 -3.37
CA ILE A 327 -31.03 -1.64 -2.33
C ILE A 327 -30.46 -0.48 -1.54
N ALA A 328 -29.20 -0.58 -1.11
CA ALA A 328 -28.54 0.47 -0.32
C ALA A 328 -28.31 1.76 -1.13
N LEU A 329 -28.11 1.64 -2.44
CA LEU A 329 -28.00 2.75 -3.38
C LEU A 329 -29.36 3.28 -3.88
N ASN A 330 -30.47 2.76 -3.36
CA ASN A 330 -31.84 3.11 -3.73
C ASN A 330 -32.20 2.78 -5.20
N ASP A 331 -31.49 1.85 -5.83
CA ASP A 331 -31.81 1.31 -7.14
C ASP A 331 -32.62 0.01 -7.00
N ILE A 332 -33.91 0.15 -6.72
CA ILE A 332 -34.75 -0.99 -6.33
C ILE A 332 -35.05 -1.92 -7.51
N ASP A 333 -35.12 -1.38 -8.73
CA ASP A 333 -35.43 -2.17 -9.93
C ASP A 333 -34.25 -3.12 -10.25
N ALA A 334 -33.02 -2.60 -10.26
CA ALA A 334 -31.81 -3.42 -10.42
C ALA A 334 -31.65 -4.45 -9.27
N ALA A 335 -31.99 -4.06 -8.03
CA ALA A 335 -31.95 -5.00 -6.91
C ALA A 335 -32.87 -6.22 -7.10
N VAL A 336 -34.08 -6.01 -7.63
CA VAL A 336 -35.02 -7.11 -7.91
C VAL A 336 -34.48 -8.05 -8.97
N GLU A 337 -33.85 -7.52 -10.02
CA GLU A 337 -33.19 -8.31 -11.07
C GLU A 337 -32.06 -9.17 -10.49
N SER A 338 -31.14 -8.57 -9.72
CA SER A 338 -30.05 -9.31 -9.06
C SER A 338 -30.57 -10.40 -8.13
N PHE A 339 -31.58 -10.11 -7.30
CA PHE A 339 -32.16 -11.12 -6.42
C PHE A 339 -32.92 -12.22 -7.16
N GLN A 340 -33.53 -11.92 -8.32
CA GLN A 340 -34.17 -12.93 -9.15
C GLN A 340 -33.11 -13.88 -9.73
N HIS A 341 -32.02 -13.36 -10.29
CA HIS A 341 -30.90 -14.20 -10.74
C HIS A 341 -30.30 -15.05 -9.63
N ALA A 342 -30.13 -14.49 -8.42
CA ALA A 342 -29.67 -15.24 -7.26
C ALA A 342 -30.64 -16.40 -6.90
N LEU A 343 -31.96 -16.14 -6.98
CA LEU A 343 -32.99 -17.14 -6.68
C LEU A 343 -33.09 -18.23 -7.74
N ASP A 344 -32.88 -17.89 -9.01
CA ASP A 344 -32.88 -18.86 -10.11
C ASP A 344 -31.73 -19.86 -9.95
N LEU A 345 -30.60 -19.43 -9.41
CA LEU A 345 -29.45 -20.27 -9.07
C LEU A 345 -29.65 -21.07 -7.78
N GLU A 346 -30.27 -20.47 -6.75
CA GLU A 346 -30.54 -21.13 -5.46
C GLU A 346 -32.02 -21.04 -5.05
N PRO A 347 -32.94 -21.82 -5.66
CA PRO A 347 -34.39 -21.67 -5.49
C PRO A 347 -34.92 -21.95 -4.09
N ASN A 348 -34.10 -22.56 -3.22
CA ASN A 348 -34.47 -22.92 -1.86
C ASN A 348 -33.91 -21.98 -0.79
N ASP A 349 -33.10 -21.00 -1.15
CA ASP A 349 -32.52 -20.07 -0.18
C ASP A 349 -33.58 -19.12 0.40
N GLY A 350 -33.79 -19.24 1.72
CA GLY A 350 -34.80 -18.44 2.43
C GLY A 350 -34.41 -16.96 2.58
N ALA A 351 -33.12 -16.62 2.58
CA ALA A 351 -32.68 -15.23 2.67
C ALA A 351 -32.92 -14.49 1.35
N ILE A 352 -32.58 -15.11 0.21
CA ILE A 352 -32.84 -14.55 -1.13
C ILE A 352 -34.33 -14.29 -1.32
N LYS A 353 -35.20 -15.27 -0.99
CA LYS A 353 -36.66 -15.11 -1.07
C LYS A 353 -37.18 -13.92 -0.26
N ARG A 354 -36.68 -13.75 0.97
CA ARG A 354 -37.10 -12.64 1.85
C ARG A 354 -36.70 -11.28 1.29
N GLU A 355 -35.45 -11.13 0.85
CA GLU A 355 -34.94 -9.87 0.29
C GLU A 355 -35.64 -9.52 -1.03
N LEU A 356 -35.85 -10.50 -1.91
CA LEU A 356 -36.61 -10.32 -3.16
C LEU A 356 -38.04 -9.86 -2.89
N ALA A 357 -38.74 -10.50 -1.95
CA ALA A 357 -40.10 -10.12 -1.58
C ALA A 357 -40.15 -8.70 -1.00
N ALA A 358 -39.18 -8.34 -0.14
CA ALA A 358 -39.07 -6.99 0.41
C ALA A 358 -38.82 -5.94 -0.69
N ALA A 359 -37.95 -6.23 -1.65
CA ALA A 359 -37.65 -5.37 -2.79
C ALA A 359 -38.88 -5.18 -3.71
N LYS A 360 -39.56 -6.27 -4.08
CA LYS A 360 -40.81 -6.22 -4.87
C LYS A 360 -41.90 -5.41 -4.16
N LYS A 361 -42.03 -5.53 -2.84
CA LYS A 361 -42.96 -4.71 -2.04
C LYS A 361 -42.63 -3.22 -2.09
N LYS A 362 -41.34 -2.85 -2.08
CA LYS A 362 -40.92 -1.44 -2.25
C LYS A 362 -41.34 -0.87 -3.61
N ILE A 363 -41.20 -1.64 -4.70
CA ILE A 363 -41.67 -1.23 -6.05
C ILE A 363 -43.18 -1.03 -6.05
N SER A 364 -43.95 -1.98 -5.51
CA SER A 364 -45.42 -1.87 -5.42
C SER A 364 -45.84 -0.60 -4.67
N ASN A 365 -45.25 -0.36 -3.49
CA ASN A 365 -45.55 0.82 -2.69
C ASN A 365 -45.21 2.13 -3.40
N ARG A 366 -44.11 2.16 -4.18
CA ARG A 366 -43.72 3.32 -4.99
C ARG A 366 -44.74 3.59 -6.09
N ARG A 367 -45.13 2.57 -6.85
CA ARG A 367 -46.17 2.66 -7.89
C ARG A 367 -47.50 3.12 -7.32
N ASP A 368 -47.89 2.62 -6.15
CA ASP A 368 -49.13 3.04 -5.47
C ASP A 368 -49.09 4.51 -5.05
N LYS A 369 -47.93 5.01 -4.59
CA LYS A 369 -47.75 6.43 -4.26
C LYS A 369 -47.81 7.31 -5.51
N GLU A 370 -47.11 6.93 -6.57
CA GLU A 370 -47.13 7.63 -7.86
C GLU A 370 -48.56 7.70 -8.41
N ARG A 371 -49.29 6.59 -8.40
CA ARG A 371 -50.70 6.52 -8.83
C ARG A 371 -51.60 7.46 -8.03
N LYS A 372 -51.45 7.49 -6.71
CA LYS A 372 -52.20 8.40 -5.83
C LYS A 372 -51.85 9.86 -6.07
N ALA A 373 -50.59 10.18 -6.34
CA ALA A 373 -50.14 11.54 -6.64
C ALA A 373 -50.74 12.02 -7.98
N TYR A 374 -50.65 11.21 -9.03
CA TYR A 374 -51.29 11.51 -10.32
C TYR A 374 -52.80 11.70 -10.17
N ALA A 375 -53.49 10.81 -9.45
CA ALA A 375 -54.93 10.93 -9.22
C ALA A 375 -55.33 12.25 -8.54
N ARG A 376 -54.49 12.81 -7.66
CA ARG A 376 -54.73 14.10 -7.00
C ARG A 376 -54.45 15.31 -7.90
N MET A 377 -53.53 15.20 -8.87
CA MET A 377 -53.23 16.29 -9.81
C MET A 377 -54.36 16.59 -10.80
N PHE A 378 -55.26 15.63 -11.02
CA PHE A 378 -56.38 15.75 -11.95
C PHE A 378 -57.75 15.79 -11.25
N GLN A 379 -57.80 16.08 -9.94
CA GLN A 379 -59.05 16.41 -9.26
C GLN A 379 -59.36 17.91 -9.46
N PRO A 380 -60.56 18.27 -9.94
CA PRO A 380 -60.94 19.63 -10.33
C PRO A 380 -61.05 20.62 -9.17
#